data_AF-A0A1Q8J4A2-F1
#
_entry.id   AF-A0A1Q8J4A2-F1
#
_cell.length_a   1.000
_cell.length_b   1.000
_cell.length_c   1.000
_cell.angle_alpha   90.00
_cell.angle_beta   90.00
_cell.angle_gamma   90.00
#
_symmetry.space_group_name_H-M   'P 1'
#
loop_
_entity.id
_entity.type
_entity.pdbx_description
1 polymer ?
#
loop_
_entity_poly.entity_id
_entity_poly.type
_entity_poly.pdbx_seq_one_letter_code
_entity_poly.pdbx_strand_id
1 'polypeptide(L)' 'MPVNLKLRSYQLDAIRNWVAAQGRGILQMATGVGKTITALAAAVKLSEQLGLQALIVICPYRHLVQQWSREAESRGHPG' A
#
# COMPACT_ATOMS: atom_id res chain seq x y z
N MET A 1 -9.91 -4.31 3.21
CA MET A 1 -9.80 -3.40 2.03
C MET A 1 -11.21 -3.03 1.57
N PRO A 2 -11.43 -1.83 1.00
CA PRO A 2 -12.75 -1.47 0.47
C PRO A 2 -13.19 -2.45 -0.62
N VAL A 3 -14.45 -2.86 -0.55
CA VAL A 3 -15.05 -3.97 -1.34
C VAL A 3 -14.90 -3.77 -2.86
N ASN A 4 -14.73 -2.52 -3.31
CA ASN A 4 -14.66 -2.17 -4.73
C ASN A 4 -13.24 -1.91 -5.27
N LEU A 5 -12.18 -2.19 -4.50
CA LEU A 5 -10.81 -1.96 -4.95
C LEU A 5 -10.31 -3.11 -5.84
N LYS A 6 -10.38 -2.92 -7.17
CA LYS A 6 -9.76 -3.85 -8.13
C LYS A 6 -8.32 -3.43 -8.41
N LEU A 7 -7.37 -4.16 -7.84
CA LEU A 7 -5.96 -4.04 -8.18
C LEU A 7 -5.70 -4.64 -9.56
N ARG A 8 -4.80 -4.02 -10.32
CA ARG A 8 -4.31 -4.54 -11.60
C ARG A 8 -3.39 -5.74 -11.35
N SER A 9 -3.23 -6.61 -12.35
CA SER A 9 -2.40 -7.83 -12.26
C SER A 9 -0.99 -7.54 -11.75
N TYR A 10 -0.29 -6.55 -12.30
CA TYR A 10 1.06 -6.19 -11.86
C TYR A 10 1.12 -5.69 -10.41
N GLN A 11 0.05 -5.09 -9.90
CA GLN A 11 -0.01 -4.63 -8.50
C GLN A 11 -0.16 -5.84 -7.58
N LEU A 12 -0.99 -6.81 -7.97
CA LEU A 12 -1.13 -8.07 -7.25
C LEU A 12 0.19 -8.86 -7.25
N ASP A 13 0.87 -8.93 -8.39
CA ASP A 13 2.18 -9.59 -8.48
C ASP A 13 3.23 -8.91 -7.61
N ALA A 14 3.29 -7.57 -7.62
CA ALA A 14 4.17 -6.79 -6.77
C ALA A 14 3.90 -7.06 -5.28
N ILE A 15 2.63 -7.04 -4.86
CA ILE A 15 2.23 -7.30 -3.46
C ILE A 15 2.57 -8.75 -3.06
N ARG A 16 2.28 -9.73 -3.92
CA ARG A 16 2.58 -11.14 -3.65
C ARG A 16 4.07 -11.34 -3.42
N ASN A 17 4.90 -10.80 -4.30
CA ASN A 17 6.36 -10.91 -4.19
C ASN A 17 6.89 -10.19 -2.94
N TRP A 18 6.32 -9.03 -2.61
CA TRP A 18 6.65 -8.28 -1.40
C TRP A 18 6.35 -9.05 -0.11
N VAL A 19 5.15 -9.63 -0.05
CA VAL A 19 4.69 -10.44 1.08
C VAL A 19 5.52 -11.71 1.22
N ALA A 20 5.84 -12.39 0.11
CA ALA A 20 6.73 -13.56 0.10
C ALA A 20 8.14 -13.21 0.63
N ALA A 21 8.61 -11.98 0.41
CA ALA A 21 9.83 -11.44 0.97
C ALA A 21 9.68 -10.94 2.43
N GLN A 22 8.59 -11.31 3.12
CA GLN A 22 8.26 -10.87 4.48
C GLN A 22 8.26 -9.34 4.64
N GLY A 23 7.86 -8.62 3.58
CA GLY A 23 7.81 -7.17 3.58
C GLY A 23 9.18 -6.48 3.46
N ARG A 24 10.20 -7.14 2.90
CA ARG A 24 11.55 -6.59 2.71
C ARG A 24 11.91 -6.41 1.22
N GLY A 25 12.51 -5.27 0.87
CA GLY A 25 13.01 -4.95 -0.49
C GLY A 25 12.63 -3.54 -1.00
N ILE A 26 12.45 -3.38 -2.32
CA ILE A 26 11.94 -2.13 -2.93
C ILE A 26 10.92 -2.46 -4.03
N LEU A 27 9.78 -1.77 -4.03
CA LEU A 27 8.83 -1.78 -5.15
C LEU A 27 9.12 -0.60 -6.09
N GLN A 28 9.70 -0.87 -7.27
CA GLN A 28 9.99 0.15 -8.28
C GLN A 28 8.80 0.30 -9.23
N MET A 29 8.18 1.48 -9.24
CA MET A 29 6.97 1.75 -10.01
C MET A 29 7.02 3.15 -10.61
N ALA A 30 6.57 3.30 -11.86
CA ALA A 30 6.47 4.59 -12.52
C ALA A 30 5.40 5.50 -11.89
N THR A 31 5.53 6.81 -12.06
CA THR A 31 4.50 7.77 -11.64
C THR A 31 3.18 7.52 -12.38
N GLY A 32 2.04 7.69 -11.71
CA GLY A 32 0.71 7.50 -12.32
C GLY A 32 0.23 6.05 -12.44
N VAL A 33 1.06 5.05 -12.16
CA VAL A 33 0.66 3.63 -12.26
C VAL A 33 0.09 3.05 -10.95
N GLY A 34 -0.12 3.90 -9.94
CA GLY A 34 -0.74 3.48 -8.67
C GLY A 34 0.25 2.94 -7.64
N LYS A 35 1.46 3.51 -7.53
CA LYS A 35 2.42 3.15 -6.47
C LYS A 35 1.84 3.26 -5.05
N THR A 36 1.01 4.28 -4.78
CA THR A 36 0.46 4.54 -3.45
C THR A 36 -0.54 3.47 -3.05
N ILE A 37 -1.49 3.17 -3.94
CA ILE A 37 -2.48 2.09 -3.74
C ILE A 37 -1.80 0.72 -3.61
N THR A 38 -0.76 0.44 -4.37
CA THR A 38 0.01 -0.81 -4.24
C THR A 38 0.70 -0.92 -2.89
N ALA A 39 1.34 0.14 -2.41
CA ALA A 39 2.01 0.15 -1.11
C ALA A 39 1.03 -0.01 0.07
N LEU A 40 -0.10 0.73 0.05
CA LEU A 40 -1.14 0.61 1.08
C LEU A 40 -1.79 -0.78 1.07
N ALA A 41 -2.05 -1.33 -0.11
CA ALA A 41 -2.58 -2.67 -0.25
C ALA A 41 -1.60 -3.75 0.28
N ALA A 42 -0.31 -3.59 0.01
CA ALA A 42 0.73 -4.46 0.56
C ALA A 42 0.77 -4.40 2.10
N ALA A 43 0.71 -3.19 2.68
CA ALA A 43 0.74 -2.99 4.12
C ALA A 43 -0.48 -3.62 4.82
N VAL A 44 -1.69 -3.45 4.27
CA VAL A 44 -2.90 -4.13 4.77
C VAL A 44 -2.71 -5.65 4.73
N LYS A 45 -2.19 -6.19 3.61
CA LYS A 45 -2.01 -7.64 3.51
C LYS A 45 -1.00 -8.18 4.51
N LEU A 46 0.08 -7.44 4.75
CA LEU A 46 1.08 -7.76 5.75
C LEU A 46 0.49 -7.66 7.17
N SER A 47 -0.37 -6.68 7.43
CA SER A 47 -1.09 -6.54 8.71
C SER A 47 -1.96 -7.76 9.02
N GLU A 48 -2.70 -8.26 8.03
CA GLU A 48 -3.53 -9.45 8.16
C GLU A 48 -2.71 -10.73 8.45
N GLN A 49 -1.50 -10.83 7.90
CA GLN A 49 -0.68 -12.04 8.00
C GLN A 49 0.30 -12.05 9.17
N LEU A 50 0.89 -10.89 9.49
CA LEU A 50 1.99 -10.77 10.45
C LEU A 50 1.66 -9.89 11.66
N GLY A 51 0.45 -9.33 11.75
CA GLY A 51 0.03 -8.50 12.88
C GLY A 51 0.76 -7.15 12.95
N LEU A 52 0.89 -6.47 11.81
CA LEU A 52 1.50 -5.14 11.74
C LEU A 52 0.81 -4.16 12.69
N GLN A 53 1.55 -3.61 13.65
CA GLN A 53 0.99 -2.68 14.65
C GLN A 53 0.97 -1.22 14.19
N ALA A 54 1.89 -0.86 13.29
CA ALA A 54 2.01 0.50 12.77
C ALA A 54 2.58 0.52 11.35
N LEU A 55 2.15 1.49 10.55
CA LEU A 55 2.69 1.80 9.24
C LEU A 55 3.28 3.21 9.26
N ILE A 56 4.56 3.34 8.92
CA ILE A 56 5.24 4.64 8.79
C ILE A 56 5.43 4.94 7.30
N VAL A 57 4.86 6.06 6.85
CA VAL A 57 5.01 6.56 5.47
C VAL A 57 5.86 7.83 5.50
N ILE A 58 7.02 7.79 4.85
CA ILE A 58 7.93 8.95 4.76
C ILE A 58 7.81 9.57 3.37
N CYS A 59 7.57 10.88 3.33
CA CYS A 59 7.47 11.65 2.09
C CYS A 59 8.39 12.88 2.16
N PRO A 60 9.00 13.31 1.04
CA PRO A 60 9.91 14.46 1.03
C PRO A 60 9.20 15.81 1.14
N TYR A 61 7.88 15.88 0.87
CA TYR A 61 7.12 17.13 0.85
C TYR A 61 5.77 17.01 1.56
N ARG A 62 5.32 18.10 2.21
CA ARG A 62 4.04 18.16 2.93
C ARG A 62 2.83 17.81 2.06
N HIS A 63 2.80 18.26 0.81
CA HIS A 63 1.68 17.97 -0.10
C HIS A 63 1.58 16.47 -0.43
N LEU A 64 2.72 15.75 -0.48
CA LEU A 64 2.74 14.29 -0.66
C LEU A 64 2.24 13.59 0.61
N VAL A 65 2.64 14.04 1.80
CA VAL A 65 2.09 13.50 3.07
C VAL A 65 0.57 13.60 3.08
N GLN A 66 0.03 14.76 2.73
CA GLN A 66 -1.43 14.98 2.67
C GLN A 66 -2.10 14.09 1.61
N GLN A 67 -1.47 13.86 0.46
CA GLN A 67 -1.99 12.94 -0.55
C GLN A 67 -2.06 11.50 0.00
N TRP A 68 -1.00 11.02 0.63
CA TRP A 68 -0.97 9.69 1.23
C TRP A 68 -2.00 9.55 2.36
N SER A 69 -2.19 10.57 3.20
CA SER A 69 -3.21 10.57 4.26
C SER A 69 -4.61 10.35 3.69
N ARG A 70 -5.01 11.15 2.69
CA ARG A 70 -6.33 11.00 2.03
C ARG A 70 -6.49 9.63 1.37
N GLU A 71 -5.42 9.13 0.74
CA GLU A 71 -5.41 7.82 0.11
C GLU A 71 -5.51 6.66 1.10
N ALA A 72 -4.97 6.84 2.32
CA ALA A 72 -5.08 5.87 3.41
C ALA A 72 -6.45 5.93 4.08
N GLU A 73 -6.98 7.11 4.39
CA GLU A 73 -8.31 7.30 5.00
C GLU A 73 -9.42 6.73 4.11
N SER A 74 -9.41 7.06 2.81
CA SER A 74 -10.40 6.54 1.84
C SER A 74 -10.38 5.02 1.68
N ARG A 75 -9.31 4.35 2.12
CA ARG A 75 -9.10 2.89 1.94
C ARG A 75 -8.92 2.12 3.25
N GLY A 76 -8.85 2.83 4.37
CA GLY A 76 -8.53 2.32 5.70
C GLY A 76 -9.75 2.06 6.56
N HIS A 77 -10.98 2.29 6.08
CA HIS A 77 -12.18 1.88 6.79
C HIS A 77 -12.50 0.40 6.53
N PRO A 78 -12.35 -0.47 7.54
CA PRO A 78 -13.36 -1.49 7.78
C PRO A 78 -14.59 -0.74 8.32
N GLY A 79 -15.63 -0.67 7.48
CA GLY A 79 -17.00 -0.70 8.02
C GLY A 79 -17.33 -2.15 8.31
#